data_AF-A0A948J548-F1
#
_entry.id   AF-A0A948J548-F1
#
_cell.length_a   1.000
_cell.length_b   1.000
_cell.length_c   1.000
_cell.angle_alpha   90.00
_cell.angle_beta   90.00
_cell.angle_gamma   90.00
#
_symmetry.space_group_name_H-M   'P 1'
#
loop_
_entity.id
_entity.type
_entity.pdbx_description
1 polymer ?
#
loop_
_entity_poly.entity_id
_entity_poly.type
_entity_poly.pdbx_seq_one_letter_code
_entity_poly.pdbx_strand_id
1 'polypeptide(L)'
;MKTSQLYLALIAALCLAGCNTEQTAESSAEHPAAFQPWVPLAVVSVDPVSGTTSPVNVAPDNLRRALRVSAKPEGCLRVSSALSDAGEDLVVRSIAPADNRWRTTLLHQTGLFVLEGAASELASISFESVECDSAAEAELPLHVQIESWLSEEPSHPGLQLRLVLSKSVQASLDVELLAQQVGFELELEIAITQVELIEDTNLIMQSQTDFSPLAEILAVLPQKQQGIIDVVIGPCLQQQSAFGLHRVAGITPRIPGGAGPADAVFIARTHCDFADALPFSAEELARLTAHEIGHYLGLEHTEEQNGREDDLPGTTNRNLMHRIPLTATATGLTTEQRERILAHPFVINF
;
A
#
# COMPACT_ATOMS: atom_id res chain seq x y z
N MET A 1 -76.33 -17.03 58.12
CA MET A 1 -76.46 -15.56 58.20
C MET A 1 -75.19 -14.93 57.68
N LYS A 2 -75.31 -14.07 56.64
CA LYS A 2 -74.37 -13.04 56.12
C LYS A 2 -72.97 -13.53 55.67
N THR A 3 -72.70 -13.78 54.39
CA THR A 3 -72.39 -12.87 53.24
C THR A 3 -71.11 -12.04 53.36
N SER A 4 -70.39 -11.98 52.22
CA SER A 4 -69.28 -11.08 51.82
C SER A 4 -67.89 -11.65 52.11
N GLN A 5 -66.88 -11.65 51.22
CA GLN A 5 -66.61 -10.98 49.92
C GLN A 5 -65.42 -11.75 49.27
N LEU A 6 -65.42 -12.05 47.96
CA LEU A 6 -64.63 -11.38 46.91
C LEU A 6 -63.13 -11.22 47.28
N TYR A 7 -62.14 -11.77 46.55
CA TYR A 7 -61.85 -11.54 45.13
C TYR A 7 -61.00 -12.67 44.52
N LEU A 8 -61.35 -13.04 43.28
CA LEU A 8 -60.48 -13.70 42.31
C LEU A 8 -59.26 -12.83 42.00
N ALA A 9 -58.05 -13.38 42.08
CA ALA A 9 -56.89 -12.86 41.37
C ALA A 9 -56.74 -13.67 40.07
N LEU A 10 -57.21 -13.06 38.97
CA LEU A 10 -57.08 -13.54 37.61
C LEU A 10 -55.61 -13.35 37.18
N ILE A 11 -54.88 -14.45 36.97
CA ILE A 11 -53.56 -14.42 36.33
C ILE A 11 -53.80 -14.17 34.84
N ALA A 12 -53.68 -12.91 34.42
CA ALA A 12 -53.62 -12.54 33.02
C ALA A 12 -52.22 -12.88 32.50
N ALA A 13 -52.09 -14.03 31.84
CA ALA A 13 -50.95 -14.33 30.98
C ALA A 13 -51.03 -13.43 29.73
N LEU A 14 -50.36 -12.27 29.79
CA LEU A 14 -50.06 -11.49 28.61
C LEU A 14 -49.04 -12.29 27.76
N CYS A 15 -49.55 -12.97 26.74
CA CYS A 15 -48.75 -13.38 25.60
C CYS A 15 -48.32 -12.10 24.85
N LEU A 16 -47.14 -11.58 25.18
CA LEU A 16 -46.41 -10.72 24.26
C LEU A 16 -45.94 -11.60 23.11
N ALA A 17 -46.79 -11.72 22.09
CA ALA A 17 -46.35 -12.08 20.75
C ALA A 17 -45.49 -10.92 20.25
N GLY A 18 -44.20 -10.95 20.58
CA GLY A 18 -43.21 -10.15 19.90
C GLY A 18 -43.21 -10.58 18.44
N CYS A 19 -43.61 -9.69 17.55
CA CYS A 19 -43.36 -9.83 16.13
C CYS A 19 -41.84 -9.90 15.93
N ASN A 20 -41.30 -11.11 15.89
CA ASN A 20 -40.06 -11.39 15.19
C ASN A 20 -40.37 -11.20 13.70
N THR A 21 -40.33 -9.93 13.27
CA THR A 21 -39.99 -9.64 11.89
C THR A 21 -38.50 -10.01 11.80
N GLU A 22 -38.23 -11.27 11.47
CA GLU A 22 -37.03 -11.64 10.72
C GLU A 22 -37.08 -10.84 9.42
N GLN A 23 -36.77 -9.57 9.52
CA GLN A 23 -36.27 -8.82 8.40
C GLN A 23 -34.85 -9.34 8.27
N THR A 24 -34.71 -10.46 7.56
CA THR A 24 -33.55 -10.71 6.72
C THR A 24 -33.40 -9.43 5.89
N ALA A 25 -32.69 -8.46 6.45
CA ALA A 25 -31.88 -7.58 5.67
C ALA A 25 -30.96 -8.54 4.93
N GLU A 26 -31.38 -8.95 3.73
CA GLU A 26 -30.47 -9.14 2.63
C GLU A 26 -29.69 -7.82 2.56
N SER A 27 -28.67 -7.72 3.41
CA SER A 27 -27.48 -6.95 3.13
C SER A 27 -27.08 -7.48 1.76
N SER A 28 -27.50 -6.72 0.75
CA SER A 28 -26.80 -6.69 -0.52
C SER A 28 -25.40 -6.30 -0.09
N ALA A 29 -24.57 -7.31 0.19
CA ALA A 29 -23.14 -7.11 0.26
C ALA A 29 -22.81 -6.62 -1.14
N GLU A 30 -22.80 -5.30 -1.30
CA GLU A 30 -22.31 -4.64 -2.50
C GLU A 30 -20.92 -5.24 -2.68
N HIS A 31 -20.77 -5.93 -3.80
CA HIS A 31 -19.49 -6.52 -4.11
C HIS A 31 -18.58 -5.35 -4.43
N PRO A 32 -17.35 -5.34 -3.90
CA PRO A 32 -16.42 -4.25 -4.14
C PRO A 32 -16.31 -3.99 -5.65
N ALA A 33 -16.30 -2.72 -6.02
CA ALA A 33 -16.27 -2.31 -7.40
C ALA A 33 -15.06 -2.95 -8.11
N ALA A 34 -15.26 -3.39 -9.35
CA ALA A 34 -14.18 -4.00 -10.13
C ALA A 34 -13.04 -2.98 -10.34
N PHE A 35 -11.80 -3.44 -10.20
CA PHE A 35 -10.61 -2.63 -10.46
C PHE A 35 -10.62 -2.12 -11.91
N GLN A 36 -10.49 -0.81 -12.10
CA GLN A 36 -10.44 -0.20 -13.43
C GLN A 36 -9.16 -0.62 -14.16
N PRO A 37 -9.24 -1.10 -15.41
CA PRO A 37 -8.07 -1.58 -16.12
C PRO A 37 -7.13 -0.44 -16.52
N TRP A 38 -5.83 -0.77 -16.59
CA TRP A 38 -4.82 0.12 -17.15
C TRP A 38 -5.01 0.28 -18.66
N VAL A 39 -4.93 1.53 -19.14
CA VAL A 39 -5.06 1.87 -20.56
C VAL A 39 -3.69 2.26 -21.13
N PRO A 40 -3.24 1.69 -22.26
CA PRO A 40 -2.00 2.12 -22.91
C PRO A 40 -2.03 3.60 -23.26
N LEU A 41 -1.03 4.36 -22.79
CA LEU A 41 -0.88 5.78 -23.08
C LEU A 41 0.17 6.01 -24.17
N ALA A 42 1.37 5.42 -24.02
CA ALA A 42 2.46 5.60 -24.96
C ALA A 42 3.48 4.44 -24.91
N VAL A 43 4.21 4.28 -26.01
CA VAL A 43 5.48 3.53 -26.05
C VAL A 43 6.51 4.43 -26.73
N VAL A 44 7.55 4.78 -26.00
CA VAL A 44 8.63 5.67 -26.49
C VAL A 44 9.96 4.93 -26.48
N SER A 45 10.82 5.27 -27.43
CA SER A 45 12.19 4.73 -27.47
C SER A 45 13.14 5.63 -26.71
N VAL A 46 14.15 5.04 -26.09
CA VAL A 46 15.27 5.75 -25.49
C VAL A 46 16.25 6.12 -26.60
N ASP A 47 16.58 7.41 -26.72
CA ASP A 47 17.57 7.87 -27.68
C ASP A 47 18.95 7.33 -27.30
N PRO A 48 19.68 6.66 -28.23
CA PRO A 48 20.95 6.02 -27.90
C PRO A 48 22.11 7.00 -27.67
N VAL A 49 21.93 8.28 -28.01
CA VAL A 49 22.95 9.33 -27.83
C VAL A 49 22.73 10.05 -26.51
N SER A 50 21.48 10.46 -26.21
CA SER A 50 21.17 11.17 -24.96
C SER A 50 20.85 10.26 -23.79
N GLY A 51 20.48 9.00 -24.04
CA GLY A 51 19.97 8.07 -23.02
C GLY A 51 18.57 8.42 -22.51
N THR A 52 17.84 9.32 -23.18
CA THR A 52 16.53 9.82 -22.73
C THR A 52 15.41 9.55 -23.75
N THR A 53 14.18 9.46 -23.28
CA THR A 53 13.00 9.39 -24.15
C THR A 53 12.58 10.77 -24.63
N SER A 54 11.78 10.83 -25.71
CA SER A 54 10.96 12.01 -25.99
C SER A 54 9.90 12.21 -24.90
N PRO A 55 9.46 13.46 -24.62
CA PRO A 55 8.37 13.70 -23.68
C PRO A 55 7.06 13.03 -24.11
N VAL A 56 6.37 12.43 -23.14
CA VAL A 56 5.02 11.88 -23.30
C VAL A 56 4.03 12.84 -22.67
N ASN A 57 3.04 13.27 -23.47
CA ASN A 57 1.98 14.16 -23.01
C ASN A 57 0.95 13.38 -22.18
N VAL A 58 0.53 13.99 -21.08
CA VAL A 58 -0.44 13.47 -20.12
C VAL A 58 -1.60 14.46 -20.09
N ALA A 59 -2.72 14.11 -20.73
CA ALA A 59 -3.83 15.03 -20.96
C ALA A 59 -4.54 15.40 -19.64
N PRO A 60 -4.77 16.67 -19.28
CA PRO A 60 -5.43 17.02 -18.02
C PRO A 60 -6.84 16.43 -17.93
N ASP A 61 -7.27 16.09 -16.72
CA ASP A 61 -8.55 15.45 -16.40
C ASP A 61 -8.89 15.77 -14.93
N ASN A 62 -10.18 15.72 -14.57
CA ASN A 62 -10.67 15.97 -13.22
C ASN A 62 -10.81 14.68 -12.38
N LEU A 63 -10.47 13.53 -12.94
CA LEU A 63 -10.45 12.24 -12.27
C LEU A 63 -9.12 11.98 -11.53
N ARG A 64 -9.16 11.09 -10.53
CA ARG A 64 -7.93 10.52 -9.94
C ARG A 64 -7.13 9.84 -11.03
N ARG A 65 -5.81 9.97 -10.97
CA ARG A 65 -4.93 9.41 -11.99
C ARG A 65 -3.67 8.79 -11.43
N ALA A 66 -3.25 7.73 -12.09
CA ALA A 66 -1.90 7.20 -11.95
C ALA A 66 -1.31 6.80 -13.31
N LEU A 67 0.02 6.76 -13.36
CA LEU A 67 0.79 6.23 -14.48
C LEU A 67 1.54 4.98 -14.03
N ARG A 68 1.40 3.90 -14.79
CA ARG A 68 2.27 2.72 -14.67
C ARG A 68 3.29 2.78 -15.79
N VAL A 69 4.57 2.73 -15.43
CA VAL A 69 5.69 2.90 -16.36
C VAL A 69 6.55 1.65 -16.31
N SER A 70 6.75 1.00 -17.46
CA SER A 70 7.55 -0.23 -17.60
C SER A 70 8.72 -0.02 -18.56
N ALA A 71 9.88 -0.57 -18.21
CA ALA A 71 11.10 -0.60 -19.00
C ALA A 71 11.15 -1.84 -19.90
N LYS A 72 11.66 -1.71 -21.14
CA LYS A 72 11.89 -2.83 -22.06
C LYS A 72 13.24 -2.68 -22.80
N PRO A 73 14.17 -3.64 -22.72
CA PRO A 73 14.19 -4.78 -21.80
C PRO A 73 14.10 -4.33 -20.33
N GLU A 74 13.87 -5.28 -19.42
CA GLU A 74 13.80 -4.99 -17.99
C GLU A 74 15.11 -4.35 -17.53
N GLY A 75 15.01 -3.21 -16.85
CA GLY A 75 16.15 -2.43 -16.37
C GLY A 75 15.67 -1.23 -15.56
N CYS A 76 16.56 -0.26 -15.33
CA CYS A 76 16.25 0.89 -14.49
C CYS A 76 15.98 2.17 -15.30
N LEU A 77 14.95 2.91 -14.88
CA LEU A 77 14.56 4.18 -15.47
C LEU A 77 14.59 5.27 -14.40
N ARG A 78 15.05 6.47 -14.76
CA ARG A 78 14.89 7.67 -13.94
C ARG A 78 13.97 8.66 -14.63
N VAL A 79 13.09 9.34 -13.89
CA VAL A 79 12.35 10.50 -14.42
C VAL A 79 13.36 11.60 -14.76
N SER A 80 13.47 11.92 -16.04
CA SER A 80 14.46 12.89 -16.54
C SER A 80 13.90 14.31 -16.60
N SER A 81 12.59 14.43 -16.82
CA SER A 81 11.82 15.69 -16.78
C SER A 81 10.36 15.37 -16.52
N ALA A 82 9.69 16.21 -15.72
CA ALA A 82 8.26 16.20 -15.51
C ALA A 82 7.79 17.65 -15.44
N LEU A 83 6.92 18.07 -16.36
CA LEU A 83 6.47 19.45 -16.48
C LEU A 83 4.98 19.56 -16.19
N SER A 84 4.58 20.61 -15.47
CA SER A 84 3.18 20.99 -15.31
C SER A 84 2.58 21.57 -16.60
N ASP A 85 1.27 21.79 -16.62
CA ASP A 85 0.57 22.48 -17.71
C ASP A 85 1.03 23.94 -17.90
N ALA A 86 1.49 24.58 -16.83
CA ALA A 86 2.13 25.89 -16.82
C ALA A 86 3.61 25.85 -17.27
N GLY A 87 4.19 24.65 -17.47
CA GLY A 87 5.58 24.45 -17.86
C GLY A 87 6.58 24.51 -16.70
N GLU A 88 6.11 24.36 -15.46
CA GLU A 88 6.97 24.31 -14.27
C GLU A 88 7.56 22.91 -14.07
N ASP A 89 8.82 22.83 -13.66
CA ASP A 89 9.46 21.55 -13.32
C ASP A 89 8.87 20.99 -12.03
N LEU A 90 8.23 19.81 -12.12
CA LEU A 90 7.68 19.07 -10.98
C LEU A 90 8.73 18.18 -10.30
N VAL A 91 9.82 17.86 -11.00
CA VAL A 91 10.95 17.09 -10.47
C VAL A 91 12.21 17.93 -10.56
N VAL A 92 12.71 18.36 -9.41
CA VAL A 92 13.96 19.14 -9.33
C VAL A 92 15.13 18.17 -9.27
N ARG A 93 16.11 18.26 -10.18
CA ARG A 93 17.33 17.42 -10.13
C ARG A 93 18.29 17.80 -8.97
N SER A 94 17.84 18.56 -7.98
CA SER A 94 18.71 19.15 -6.96
C SER A 94 19.25 18.08 -6.00
N ILE A 95 20.48 18.31 -5.55
CA ILE A 95 21.19 17.51 -4.53
C ILE A 95 20.61 17.78 -3.14
N ALA A 96 19.75 18.81 -2.98
CA ALA A 96 19.01 19.07 -1.76
C ALA A 96 17.71 18.24 -1.73
N PRO A 97 17.58 17.24 -0.83
CA PRO A 97 16.43 16.32 -0.80
C PRO A 97 15.08 16.98 -0.44
N ALA A 98 15.07 18.28 -0.12
CA ALA A 98 13.92 18.97 0.45
C ALA A 98 12.92 19.51 -0.59
N ASP A 99 13.29 19.59 -1.87
CA ASP A 99 12.45 20.20 -2.92
C ASP A 99 11.89 19.16 -3.92
N ASN A 100 12.16 17.87 -3.71
CA ASN A 100 11.63 16.83 -4.59
C ASN A 100 10.18 16.53 -4.22
N ARG A 101 9.25 17.07 -5.01
CA ARG A 101 7.82 16.74 -4.91
C ARG A 101 7.54 15.26 -5.13
N TRP A 102 8.46 14.54 -5.78
CA TRP A 102 8.36 13.10 -6.05
C TRP A 102 9.56 12.36 -5.43
N ARG A 103 9.31 11.46 -4.47
CA ARG A 103 10.36 10.62 -3.87
C ARG A 103 10.89 9.56 -4.83
N THR A 104 9.99 8.90 -5.55
CA THR A 104 10.34 7.81 -6.46
C THR A 104 10.57 8.36 -7.85
N THR A 105 11.80 8.79 -8.10
CA THR A 105 12.26 9.16 -9.46
C THR A 105 12.98 8.01 -10.15
N LEU A 106 13.38 6.96 -9.42
CA LEU A 106 14.05 5.77 -9.93
C LEU A 106 13.09 4.58 -9.91
N LEU A 107 12.95 3.93 -11.05
CA LEU A 107 12.12 2.75 -11.24
C LEU A 107 13.02 1.57 -11.58
N HIS A 108 12.80 0.43 -10.92
CA HIS A 108 13.41 -0.83 -11.32
C HIS A 108 12.34 -1.69 -11.99
N GLN A 109 12.54 -1.96 -13.29
CA GLN A 109 11.64 -2.65 -14.24
C GLN A 109 10.32 -1.91 -14.50
N THR A 110 9.45 -1.81 -13.50
CA THR A 110 8.15 -1.13 -13.62
C THR A 110 7.87 -0.32 -12.37
N GLY A 111 7.27 0.86 -12.48
CA GLY A 111 6.89 1.68 -11.33
C GLY A 111 5.52 2.33 -11.47
N LEU A 112 5.02 2.86 -10.34
CA LEU A 112 3.75 3.58 -10.25
C LEU A 112 4.01 5.04 -9.89
N PHE A 113 3.34 5.95 -10.58
CA PHE A 113 3.25 7.36 -10.23
C PHE A 113 1.79 7.70 -9.96
N VAL A 114 1.45 8.06 -8.73
CA VAL A 114 0.13 8.58 -8.38
C VAL A 114 0.17 10.09 -8.55
N LEU A 115 -0.74 10.64 -9.37
CA LEU A 115 -0.76 12.06 -9.72
C LEU A 115 -1.73 12.80 -8.80
N GLU A 116 -1.25 13.13 -7.60
CA GLU A 116 -1.99 13.87 -6.58
C GLU A 116 -1.29 15.19 -6.21
N GLY A 117 -1.98 16.11 -5.55
CA GLY A 117 -1.40 17.39 -5.14
C GLY A 117 -0.80 18.13 -6.33
N ALA A 118 0.46 18.59 -6.21
CA ALA A 118 1.18 19.22 -7.32
C ALA A 118 1.45 18.27 -8.50
N ALA A 119 1.53 16.96 -8.28
CA ALA A 119 1.72 15.97 -9.35
C ALA A 119 0.48 15.84 -10.25
N SER A 120 -0.70 16.25 -9.77
CA SER A 120 -1.94 16.27 -10.57
C SER A 120 -1.88 17.23 -11.77
N GLU A 121 -0.98 18.22 -11.72
CA GLU A 121 -0.74 19.19 -12.79
C GLU A 121 0.15 18.65 -13.92
N LEU A 122 0.64 17.40 -13.82
CA LEU A 122 1.56 16.81 -14.79
C LEU A 122 0.98 16.84 -16.22
N ALA A 123 1.64 17.58 -17.10
CA ALA A 123 1.29 17.69 -18.51
C ALA A 123 2.23 16.91 -19.42
N SER A 124 3.51 16.75 -19.03
CA SER A 124 4.45 15.92 -19.79
C SER A 124 5.51 15.27 -18.91
N ILE A 125 5.94 14.06 -19.28
CA ILE A 125 6.96 13.30 -18.56
C ILE A 125 7.96 12.64 -19.53
N SER A 126 9.23 12.62 -19.15
CA SER A 126 10.31 11.96 -19.87
C SER A 126 11.14 11.08 -18.94
N PHE A 127 11.79 10.06 -19.50
CA PHE A 127 12.62 9.12 -18.75
C PHE A 127 14.05 9.09 -19.29
N GLU A 128 14.97 8.70 -18.44
CA GLU A 128 16.37 8.42 -18.74
C GLU A 128 16.66 6.97 -18.36
N SER A 129 17.33 6.23 -19.25
CA SER A 129 17.83 4.90 -18.95
C SER A 129 19.06 5.03 -18.06
N VAL A 130 19.06 4.34 -16.92
CA VAL A 130 20.18 4.37 -15.96
C VAL A 130 20.59 2.95 -15.59
N GLU A 131 21.84 2.78 -15.18
CA GLU A 131 22.31 1.52 -14.61
C GLU A 131 21.54 1.23 -13.32
N CYS A 132 21.18 -0.03 -13.11
CA CYS A 132 20.63 -0.48 -11.84
C CYS A 132 21.77 -0.61 -10.81
N ASP A 133 21.51 -0.23 -9.56
CA ASP A 133 22.48 -0.41 -8.46
C ASP A 133 22.66 -1.89 -8.06
N SER A 134 21.94 -2.82 -8.69
CA SER A 134 22.03 -4.26 -8.41
C SER A 134 23.25 -4.89 -9.08
N ALA A 135 23.78 -5.94 -8.47
CA ALA A 135 24.97 -6.66 -8.98
C ALA A 135 24.71 -7.47 -10.25
N ALA A 136 23.48 -7.52 -10.74
CA ALA A 136 23.11 -8.20 -11.98
C ALA A 136 23.36 -7.26 -13.17
N GLU A 137 23.94 -7.78 -14.26
CA GLU A 137 24.08 -7.08 -15.54
C GLU A 137 22.70 -6.82 -16.15
N ALA A 138 21.98 -5.83 -15.63
CA ALA A 138 20.73 -5.39 -16.22
C ALA A 138 21.03 -4.65 -17.54
N GLU A 139 20.38 -5.05 -18.62
CA GLU A 139 20.46 -4.32 -19.88
C GLU A 139 19.84 -2.93 -19.72
N LEU A 140 20.46 -1.92 -20.34
CA LEU A 140 19.88 -0.58 -20.37
C LEU A 140 18.56 -0.61 -21.15
N PRO A 141 17.45 -0.10 -20.56
CA PRO A 141 16.18 -0.03 -21.26
C PRO A 141 16.27 0.71 -22.59
N LEU A 142 15.67 0.13 -23.62
CA LEU A 142 15.61 0.69 -24.98
C LEU A 142 14.24 1.32 -25.29
N HIS A 143 13.21 0.90 -24.58
CA HIS A 143 11.86 1.41 -24.70
C HIS A 143 11.22 1.60 -23.33
N VAL A 144 10.32 2.56 -23.24
CA VAL A 144 9.48 2.83 -22.08
C VAL A 144 8.02 2.72 -22.50
N GLN A 145 7.29 1.84 -21.83
CA GLN A 145 5.84 1.71 -21.97
C GLN A 145 5.17 2.46 -20.82
N ILE A 146 4.20 3.31 -21.15
CA ILE A 146 3.42 4.09 -20.18
C ILE A 146 1.95 3.72 -20.36
N GLU A 147 1.32 3.41 -19.24
CA GLU A 147 -0.12 3.16 -19.15
C GLU A 147 -0.73 4.15 -18.15
N SER A 148 -1.95 4.59 -18.42
CA SER A 148 -2.71 5.47 -17.56
C SER A 148 -3.86 4.72 -16.89
N TRP A 149 -4.13 5.09 -15.65
CA TRP A 149 -5.32 4.68 -14.91
C TRP A 149 -6.09 5.92 -14.50
N LEU A 150 -7.42 5.90 -14.66
CA LEU A 150 -8.32 6.99 -14.34
C LEU A 150 -9.51 6.45 -13.55
N SER A 151 -9.92 7.15 -12.49
CA SER A 151 -11.11 6.80 -11.71
C SER A 151 -11.69 8.00 -10.98
N GLU A 152 -12.99 7.95 -10.69
CA GLU A 152 -13.61 8.80 -9.68
C GLU A 152 -13.08 8.46 -8.28
N GLU A 153 -13.22 9.41 -7.36
CA GLU A 153 -12.95 9.20 -5.93
C GLU A 153 -13.99 8.24 -5.32
N PRO A 154 -13.56 7.25 -4.52
CA PRO A 154 -14.47 6.28 -3.93
C PRO A 154 -15.33 6.92 -2.83
N SER A 155 -16.63 6.64 -2.81
CA SER A 155 -17.53 7.09 -1.74
C SER A 155 -17.43 6.23 -0.49
N HIS A 156 -17.10 4.94 -0.65
CA HIS A 156 -16.80 3.98 0.41
C HIS A 156 -15.39 3.40 0.17
N PRO A 157 -14.34 4.09 0.62
CA PRO A 157 -12.97 3.72 0.29
C PRO A 157 -12.53 2.44 1.01
N GLY A 158 -11.97 1.49 0.26
CA GLY A 158 -11.44 0.25 0.82
C GLY A 158 -10.31 -0.39 0.02
N LEU A 159 -9.72 -1.43 0.59
CA LEU A 159 -8.61 -2.21 0.04
C LEU A 159 -8.93 -3.69 -0.02
N GLN A 160 -8.51 -4.32 -1.10
CA GLN A 160 -8.45 -5.77 -1.19
C GLN A 160 -7.04 -6.24 -0.88
N LEU A 161 -6.91 -7.13 0.10
CA LEU A 161 -5.65 -7.72 0.50
C LEU A 161 -5.65 -9.22 0.21
N ARG A 162 -4.47 -9.75 -0.13
CA ARG A 162 -4.16 -11.17 -0.05
C ARG A 162 -3.08 -11.36 0.99
N LEU A 163 -3.38 -12.14 2.02
CA LEU A 163 -2.40 -12.46 3.05
C LEU A 163 -1.54 -13.64 2.59
N VAL A 164 -0.23 -13.52 2.69
CA VAL A 164 0.73 -14.58 2.40
C VAL A 164 1.45 -14.90 3.70
N LEU A 165 1.10 -16.02 4.32
CA LEU A 165 1.53 -16.34 5.67
C LEU A 165 2.55 -17.47 5.65
N SER A 166 3.63 -17.30 6.42
CA SER A 166 4.45 -18.45 6.81
C SER A 166 3.63 -19.43 7.66
N LYS A 167 3.91 -20.73 7.53
CA LYS A 167 3.17 -21.80 8.23
C LYS A 167 3.15 -21.59 9.75
N SER A 168 4.28 -21.16 10.32
CA SER A 168 4.43 -20.85 11.74
C SER A 168 3.53 -19.72 12.22
N VAL A 169 3.18 -18.76 11.35
CA VAL A 169 2.33 -17.61 11.67
C VAL A 169 0.85 -17.96 11.62
N GLN A 170 0.43 -18.72 10.61
CA GLN A 170 -0.98 -19.04 10.33
C GLN A 170 -1.74 -19.53 11.56
N ALA A 171 -1.15 -20.42 12.35
CA ALA A 171 -1.81 -21.05 13.50
C ALA A 171 -2.19 -20.06 14.63
N SER A 172 -1.60 -18.88 14.63
CA SER A 172 -1.74 -17.87 15.70
C SER A 172 -2.40 -16.57 15.25
N LEU A 173 -2.62 -16.41 13.95
CA LEU A 173 -3.11 -15.15 13.39
C LEU A 173 -4.62 -15.18 13.21
N ASP A 174 -5.31 -14.26 13.90
CA ASP A 174 -6.70 -13.96 13.62
C ASP A 174 -6.76 -12.97 12.44
N VAL A 175 -7.11 -13.50 11.27
CA VAL A 175 -7.14 -12.76 10.00
C VAL A 175 -8.24 -11.68 9.99
N GLU A 176 -9.39 -11.97 10.59
CA GLU A 176 -10.51 -11.03 10.63
C GLU A 176 -10.20 -9.87 11.58
N LEU A 177 -9.65 -10.17 12.75
CA LEU A 177 -9.20 -9.14 13.70
C LEU A 177 -8.10 -8.27 13.10
N LEU A 178 -7.12 -8.87 12.41
CA LEU A 178 -6.07 -8.13 11.72
C LEU A 178 -6.67 -7.15 10.70
N ALA A 179 -7.59 -7.62 9.85
CA ALA A 179 -8.22 -6.79 8.83
C ALA A 179 -9.01 -5.62 9.45
N GLN A 180 -9.77 -5.87 10.50
CA GLN A 180 -10.53 -4.84 11.22
C GLN A 180 -9.60 -3.77 11.83
N GLN A 181 -8.51 -4.20 12.48
CA GLN A 181 -7.58 -3.28 13.13
C GLN A 181 -6.76 -2.48 12.11
N VAL A 182 -6.34 -3.09 11.00
CA VAL A 182 -5.71 -2.38 9.89
C VAL A 182 -6.66 -1.34 9.29
N GLY A 183 -7.92 -1.72 9.08
CA GLY A 183 -8.95 -0.80 8.57
C GLY A 183 -9.22 0.36 9.51
N PHE A 184 -9.20 0.11 10.82
CA PHE A 184 -9.31 1.16 11.83
C PHE A 184 -8.14 2.16 11.78
N GLU A 185 -6.90 1.67 11.66
CA GLU A 185 -5.71 2.54 11.62
C GLU A 185 -5.61 3.35 10.32
N LEU A 186 -6.16 2.84 9.21
CA LEU A 186 -6.15 3.52 7.90
C LEU A 186 -7.45 4.29 7.58
N GLU A 187 -8.49 4.12 8.38
CA GLU A 187 -9.85 4.59 8.10
C GLU A 187 -10.39 4.10 6.74
N LEU A 188 -10.13 2.83 6.43
CA LEU A 188 -10.53 2.15 5.19
C LEU A 188 -11.26 0.85 5.49
N GLU A 189 -12.15 0.44 4.59
CA GLU A 189 -12.67 -0.92 4.60
C GLU A 189 -11.61 -1.91 4.09
N ILE A 190 -11.39 -3.02 4.79
CA ILE A 190 -10.39 -4.02 4.42
C ILE A 190 -11.07 -5.34 4.13
N ALA A 191 -10.96 -5.82 2.89
CA ALA A 191 -11.36 -7.18 2.52
C ALA A 191 -10.13 -8.07 2.35
N ILE A 192 -10.04 -9.13 3.16
CA ILE A 192 -9.12 -10.23 2.89
C ILE A 192 -9.75 -11.13 1.85
N THR A 193 -9.26 -11.05 0.62
CA THR A 193 -9.80 -11.80 -0.52
C THR A 193 -9.27 -13.23 -0.56
N GLN A 194 -8.03 -13.44 -0.11
CA GLN A 194 -7.30 -14.69 -0.19
C GLN A 194 -6.27 -14.80 0.94
N VAL A 195 -6.00 -16.05 1.36
CA VAL A 195 -4.91 -16.39 2.28
C VAL A 195 -4.09 -17.52 1.66
N GLU A 196 -2.81 -17.24 1.40
CA GLU A 196 -1.84 -18.18 0.85
C GLU A 196 -0.81 -18.57 1.92
N LEU A 197 -0.26 -19.77 1.80
CA LEU A 197 0.74 -20.28 2.74
C LEU A 197 2.07 -20.51 2.04
N ILE A 198 3.15 -20.06 2.69
CA ILE A 198 4.53 -20.30 2.27
C ILE A 198 5.30 -21.07 3.35
N GLU A 199 6.40 -21.71 2.96
CA GLU A 199 7.32 -22.31 3.92
C GLU A 199 7.86 -21.26 4.90
N ASP A 200 8.28 -21.70 6.08
CA ASP A 200 8.92 -20.84 7.07
C ASP A 200 10.32 -20.45 6.58
N THR A 201 10.38 -19.37 5.80
CA THR A 201 11.61 -18.76 5.31
C THR A 201 11.82 -17.40 5.97
N ASN A 202 13.08 -17.07 6.25
CA ASN A 202 13.43 -15.70 6.57
C ASN A 202 13.19 -14.83 5.33
N LEU A 203 12.55 -13.70 5.52
CA LEU A 203 12.41 -12.68 4.50
C LEU A 203 13.71 -11.88 4.51
N ILE A 204 14.53 -11.96 3.46
CA ILE A 204 15.83 -11.29 3.40
C ILE A 204 15.85 -10.34 2.23
N MET A 205 15.95 -9.05 2.50
CA MET A 205 16.23 -8.05 1.48
C MET A 205 17.75 -7.86 1.32
N GLN A 206 18.26 -7.92 0.09
CA GLN A 206 19.71 -7.84 -0.18
C GLN A 206 20.27 -6.41 -0.13
N SER A 207 19.47 -5.40 -0.48
CA SER A 207 19.83 -3.99 -0.31
C SER A 207 18.57 -3.12 -0.38
N GLN A 208 18.70 -1.80 -0.18
CA GLN A 208 17.59 -0.87 -0.41
C GLN A 208 17.20 -0.74 -1.90
N THR A 209 17.96 -1.35 -2.80
CA THR A 209 17.78 -1.23 -4.26
C THR A 209 17.60 -2.59 -4.95
N ASP A 210 17.88 -3.70 -4.25
CA ASP A 210 17.72 -5.06 -4.74
C ASP A 210 16.67 -5.83 -3.91
N PHE A 211 15.49 -5.93 -4.52
CA PHE A 211 14.34 -6.63 -3.97
C PHE A 211 14.14 -8.02 -4.56
N SER A 212 15.10 -8.54 -5.34
CA SER A 212 14.97 -9.82 -6.04
C SER A 212 14.61 -10.98 -5.10
N PRO A 213 15.19 -11.14 -3.90
CA PRO A 213 14.79 -12.23 -3.01
C PRO A 213 13.34 -12.12 -2.51
N LEU A 214 12.84 -10.88 -2.33
CA LEU A 214 11.44 -10.66 -1.96
C LEU A 214 10.51 -10.94 -3.15
N ALA A 215 10.94 -10.59 -4.37
CA ALA A 215 10.21 -10.88 -5.59
C ALA A 215 10.10 -12.40 -5.87
N GLU A 216 11.14 -13.18 -5.55
CA GLU A 216 11.13 -14.65 -5.66
C GLU A 216 10.05 -15.30 -4.79
N ILE A 217 9.76 -14.74 -3.61
CA ILE A 217 8.67 -15.21 -2.74
C ILE A 217 7.32 -15.00 -3.42
N LEU A 218 7.12 -13.86 -4.08
CA LEU A 218 5.86 -13.59 -4.77
C LEU A 218 5.73 -14.40 -6.07
N ALA A 219 6.84 -14.70 -6.73
CA ALA A 219 6.86 -15.42 -8.01
C ALA A 219 6.38 -16.89 -7.91
N VAL A 220 6.43 -17.50 -6.73
CA VAL A 220 5.93 -18.87 -6.51
C VAL A 220 4.43 -18.92 -6.17
N LEU A 221 3.81 -17.77 -5.92
CA LEU A 221 2.39 -17.69 -5.59
C LEU A 221 1.52 -17.75 -6.85
N PRO A 222 0.26 -18.18 -6.75
CA PRO A 222 -0.72 -17.98 -7.82
C PRO A 222 -0.77 -16.51 -8.21
N GLN A 223 -1.05 -16.24 -9.49
CA GLN A 223 -1.20 -14.86 -9.95
C GLN A 223 -2.37 -14.17 -9.24
N LYS A 224 -2.12 -13.05 -8.55
CA LYS A 224 -3.19 -12.22 -7.96
C LYS A 224 -3.98 -11.47 -9.01
N GLN A 225 -5.22 -11.13 -8.69
CA GLN A 225 -6.00 -10.19 -9.47
C GLN A 225 -5.44 -8.77 -9.35
N GLN A 226 -5.70 -7.92 -10.35
CA GLN A 226 -5.32 -6.51 -10.27
C GLN A 226 -6.09 -5.81 -9.14
N GLY A 227 -5.45 -4.85 -8.47
CA GLY A 227 -6.04 -4.13 -7.35
C GLY A 227 -5.90 -4.82 -5.99
N ILE A 228 -5.27 -6.00 -5.92
CA ILE A 228 -5.02 -6.71 -4.66
C ILE A 228 -3.59 -6.41 -4.17
N ILE A 229 -3.47 -5.98 -2.91
CA ILE A 229 -2.18 -5.81 -2.23
C ILE A 229 -1.79 -7.13 -1.58
N ASP A 230 -0.56 -7.58 -1.82
CA ASP A 230 -0.02 -8.73 -1.09
C ASP A 230 0.54 -8.25 0.25
N VAL A 231 0.17 -8.92 1.33
CA VAL A 231 0.73 -8.70 2.67
C VAL A 231 1.39 -9.99 3.13
N VAL A 232 2.72 -10.02 3.08
CA VAL A 232 3.55 -11.18 3.41
C VAL A 232 3.95 -11.11 4.88
N ILE A 233 3.53 -12.09 5.69
CA ILE A 233 3.85 -12.15 7.12
C ILE A 233 4.73 -13.37 7.40
N GLY A 234 6.02 -13.10 7.57
CA GLY A 234 7.05 -14.10 7.85
C GLY A 234 7.41 -14.22 9.33
N PRO A 235 8.15 -15.26 9.72
CA PRO A 235 8.67 -15.37 11.08
C PRO A 235 9.71 -14.29 11.38
N CYS A 236 10.47 -13.89 10.37
CA CYS A 236 11.54 -12.91 10.48
C CYS A 236 11.72 -12.13 9.17
N LEU A 237 12.04 -10.84 9.28
CA LEU A 237 12.43 -9.97 8.19
C LEU A 237 13.79 -9.31 8.49
N GLN A 238 14.71 -9.43 7.55
CA GLN A 238 16.06 -8.90 7.62
C GLN A 238 16.39 -8.12 6.36
N GLN A 239 17.24 -7.13 6.53
CA GLN A 239 17.80 -6.33 5.46
C GLN A 239 19.32 -6.39 5.56
N GLN A 240 19.95 -6.65 4.42
CA GLN A 240 21.40 -6.62 4.29
C GLN A 240 21.87 -5.17 4.13
N SER A 241 22.93 -4.83 4.87
CA SER A 241 23.65 -3.56 4.80
C SER A 241 25.15 -3.80 4.63
N ALA A 242 25.91 -2.72 4.48
CA ALA A 242 27.38 -2.77 4.50
C ALA A 242 27.95 -3.34 5.81
N PHE A 243 27.17 -3.33 6.90
CA PHE A 243 27.57 -3.83 8.21
C PHE A 243 27.01 -5.23 8.53
N GLY A 244 26.35 -5.89 7.56
CA GLY A 244 25.71 -7.19 7.73
C GLY A 244 24.18 -7.12 7.70
N LEU A 245 23.54 -8.21 8.10
CA LEU A 245 22.08 -8.29 8.20
C LEU A 245 21.59 -7.57 9.46
N HIS A 246 20.78 -6.54 9.27
CA HIS A 246 20.00 -5.92 10.34
C HIS A 246 18.53 -6.28 10.21
N ARG A 247 17.79 -6.22 11.31
CA ARG A 247 16.36 -6.60 11.31
C ARG A 247 15.50 -5.37 11.09
N VAL A 248 14.38 -5.59 10.43
CA VAL A 248 13.33 -4.59 10.25
C VAL A 248 11.99 -5.24 10.57
N ALA A 249 11.07 -4.48 11.15
CA ALA A 249 9.77 -5.01 11.55
C ALA A 249 8.83 -5.14 10.34
N GLY A 250 8.89 -4.18 9.43
CA GLY A 250 8.18 -4.18 8.17
C GLY A 250 9.02 -3.57 7.07
N ILE A 251 8.62 -3.81 5.82
CA ILE A 251 9.11 -3.10 4.66
C ILE A 251 8.07 -3.11 3.53
N THR A 252 7.90 -1.93 2.94
CA THR A 252 7.33 -1.77 1.61
C THR A 252 8.45 -1.39 0.65
N PRO A 253 8.79 -2.24 -0.34
CA PRO A 253 9.94 -2.00 -1.22
C PRO A 253 9.90 -0.67 -1.97
N ARG A 254 8.71 -0.09 -2.19
CA ARG A 254 8.51 1.13 -2.98
C ARG A 254 7.38 1.99 -2.44
N ILE A 255 7.54 3.30 -2.59
CA ILE A 255 6.55 4.30 -2.18
C ILE A 255 6.25 5.21 -3.37
N PRO A 256 5.05 5.16 -3.97
CA PRO A 256 4.01 4.16 -3.74
C PRO A 256 4.38 2.78 -4.30
N GLY A 257 3.67 1.75 -3.82
CA GLY A 257 3.66 0.41 -4.41
C GLY A 257 2.73 0.33 -5.62
N GLY A 258 2.27 -0.87 -5.98
CA GLY A 258 1.34 -1.15 -7.08
C GLY A 258 2.00 -1.52 -8.41
N ALA A 259 3.33 -1.59 -8.47
CA ALA A 259 4.07 -1.95 -9.67
C ALA A 259 5.53 -2.38 -9.42
N GLY A 260 5.98 -3.36 -10.20
CA GLY A 260 7.36 -3.83 -10.25
C GLY A 260 7.65 -5.08 -9.43
N PRO A 261 8.92 -5.50 -9.33
CA PRO A 261 9.33 -6.63 -8.52
C PRO A 261 9.10 -6.36 -7.04
N ALA A 262 8.71 -7.41 -6.31
CA ALA A 262 8.37 -7.37 -4.89
C ALA A 262 7.23 -6.38 -4.55
N ASP A 263 6.23 -6.25 -5.44
CA ASP A 263 5.05 -5.41 -5.24
C ASP A 263 4.10 -5.93 -4.15
N ALA A 264 4.50 -5.71 -2.89
CA ALA A 264 3.83 -6.18 -1.69
C ALA A 264 4.26 -5.37 -0.46
N VAL A 265 3.64 -5.68 0.68
CA VAL A 265 4.04 -5.30 2.02
C VAL A 265 4.62 -6.54 2.71
N PHE A 266 5.78 -6.42 3.36
CA PHE A 266 6.42 -7.54 4.07
C PHE A 266 6.57 -7.21 5.55
N ILE A 267 6.08 -8.08 6.42
CA ILE A 267 6.03 -7.89 7.87
C ILE A 267 6.69 -9.08 8.59
N ALA A 268 7.45 -8.79 9.64
CA ALA A 268 7.91 -9.79 10.60
C ALA A 268 6.88 -10.01 11.71
N ARG A 269 6.60 -11.27 12.04
CA ARG A 269 5.72 -11.63 13.17
C ARG A 269 6.38 -11.37 14.53
N THR A 270 7.70 -11.52 14.62
CA THR A 270 8.47 -11.41 15.86
C THR A 270 9.83 -10.75 15.60
N HIS A 271 10.52 -10.37 16.67
CA HIS A 271 11.91 -9.97 16.61
C HIS A 271 12.78 -11.20 16.33
N CYS A 272 13.57 -11.20 15.25
CA CYS A 272 14.32 -12.41 14.88
C CYS A 272 15.46 -12.81 15.86
N ASP A 273 15.64 -12.10 16.98
CA ASP A 273 16.91 -12.06 17.79
C ASP A 273 16.87 -13.13 18.86
N PHE A 274 15.66 -13.56 19.18
CA PHE A 274 15.40 -14.52 20.21
C PHE A 274 14.42 -15.52 19.61
N ALA A 275 14.81 -16.79 19.54
CA ALA A 275 13.90 -17.87 19.15
C ALA A 275 12.64 -17.89 20.05
N ASP A 276 12.75 -17.32 21.26
CA ASP A 276 11.69 -17.18 22.25
C ASP A 276 11.11 -15.76 22.34
N ALA A 277 11.44 -14.85 21.41
CA ALA A 277 10.81 -13.52 21.39
C ALA A 277 9.31 -13.70 21.23
N LEU A 278 8.56 -13.11 22.17
CA LEU A 278 7.12 -13.11 22.07
C LEU A 278 6.72 -12.46 20.74
N PRO A 279 5.82 -13.09 20.00
CA PRO A 279 5.35 -12.53 18.76
C PRO A 279 4.56 -11.25 19.11
N PHE A 280 4.54 -10.26 18.20
CA PHE A 280 3.76 -9.04 18.39
C PHE A 280 2.31 -9.35 18.83
N SER A 281 1.72 -8.50 19.65
CA SER A 281 0.27 -8.54 19.87
C SER A 281 -0.47 -8.31 18.54
N ALA A 282 -1.77 -8.65 18.50
CA ALA A 282 -2.59 -8.39 17.32
C ALA A 282 -2.58 -6.90 16.94
N GLU A 283 -2.68 -6.02 17.96
CA GLU A 283 -2.64 -4.56 17.79
C GLU A 283 -1.30 -4.07 17.24
N GLU A 284 -0.16 -4.53 17.78
CA GLU A 284 1.16 -4.17 17.26
C GLU A 284 1.34 -4.64 15.81
N LEU A 285 0.90 -5.86 15.48
CA LEU A 285 0.98 -6.39 14.13
C LEU A 285 0.08 -5.63 13.15
N ALA A 286 -1.14 -5.28 13.57
CA ALA A 286 -2.07 -4.50 12.77
C ALA A 286 -1.54 -3.08 12.51
N ARG A 287 -1.02 -2.41 13.54
CA ARG A 287 -0.43 -1.07 13.42
C ARG A 287 0.78 -1.06 12.50
N LEU A 288 1.66 -2.06 12.63
CA LEU A 288 2.80 -2.22 11.74
C LEU A 288 2.36 -2.52 10.29
N THR A 289 1.35 -3.39 10.12
CA THR A 289 0.79 -3.69 8.79
C THR A 289 0.17 -2.44 8.16
N ALA A 290 -0.59 -1.66 8.93
CA ALA A 290 -1.19 -0.41 8.50
C ALA A 290 -0.13 0.63 8.11
N HIS A 291 0.96 0.75 8.88
CA HIS A 291 2.09 1.61 8.56
C HIS A 291 2.71 1.27 7.20
N GLU A 292 3.03 0.00 6.97
CA GLU A 292 3.62 -0.41 5.69
C GLU A 292 2.64 -0.33 4.52
N ILE A 293 1.34 -0.59 4.75
CA ILE A 293 0.31 -0.30 3.74
C ILE A 293 0.24 1.20 3.46
N GLY A 294 0.39 2.06 4.47
CA GLY A 294 0.51 3.51 4.29
C GLY A 294 1.64 3.86 3.31
N HIS A 295 2.82 3.24 3.48
CA HIS A 295 3.92 3.35 2.52
C HIS A 295 3.54 2.85 1.12
N TYR A 296 2.86 1.70 1.03
CA TYR A 296 2.38 1.17 -0.25
C TYR A 296 1.43 2.17 -0.95
N LEU A 297 0.61 2.88 -0.18
CA LEU A 297 -0.34 3.88 -0.69
C LEU A 297 0.27 5.26 -0.91
N GLY A 298 1.59 5.43 -0.73
CA GLY A 298 2.30 6.67 -1.04
C GLY A 298 2.52 7.61 0.16
N LEU A 299 2.31 7.15 1.39
CA LEU A 299 2.68 7.91 2.58
C LEU A 299 4.16 7.75 2.90
N GLU A 300 4.79 8.83 3.35
CA GLU A 300 6.17 8.85 3.80
C GLU A 300 6.25 8.76 5.32
N HIS A 301 7.44 8.52 5.86
CA HIS A 301 7.62 8.77 7.28
C HIS A 301 7.43 10.25 7.58
N THR A 302 6.72 10.55 8.67
CA THR A 302 6.59 11.95 9.14
C THR A 302 7.94 12.60 9.42
N GLU A 303 8.92 11.79 9.83
CA GLU A 303 10.31 12.17 9.98
C GLU A 303 11.21 10.95 9.70
N GLU A 304 12.11 11.08 8.73
CA GLU A 304 13.12 10.08 8.40
C GLU A 304 14.26 10.04 9.42
N GLN A 305 15.09 9.00 9.37
CA GLN A 305 16.24 8.87 10.28
C GLN A 305 17.22 10.06 10.23
N ASN A 306 17.30 10.74 9.09
CA ASN A 306 18.15 11.92 8.89
C ASN A 306 17.47 13.24 9.32
N GLY A 307 16.29 13.18 9.94
CA GLY A 307 15.51 14.33 10.39
C GLY A 307 14.73 15.03 9.26
N ARG A 308 14.65 14.43 8.07
CA ARG A 308 13.82 14.98 6.99
C ARG A 308 12.36 14.69 7.28
N GLU A 309 11.56 15.74 7.40
CA GLU A 309 10.10 15.65 7.52
C GLU A 309 9.45 15.29 6.17
N ASP A 310 8.22 14.78 6.22
CA ASP A 310 7.40 14.64 5.01
C ASP A 310 6.92 16.01 4.51
N ASP A 311 6.25 16.01 3.36
CA ASP A 311 5.70 17.20 2.73
C ASP A 311 4.30 17.57 3.28
N LEU A 312 3.83 16.91 4.34
CA LEU A 312 2.48 17.05 4.87
C LEU A 312 2.46 17.84 6.19
N PRO A 313 1.92 19.08 6.20
CA PRO A 313 2.05 19.98 7.34
C PRO A 313 1.30 19.53 8.62
N GLY A 314 0.37 18.58 8.50
CA GLY A 314 -0.42 18.06 9.62
C GLY A 314 0.22 16.91 10.39
N THR A 315 1.35 16.38 9.91
CA THR A 315 1.95 15.17 10.48
C THR A 315 2.85 15.49 11.68
N THR A 316 2.99 14.52 12.59
CA THR A 316 3.80 14.66 13.80
C THR A 316 4.43 13.32 14.16
N ASN A 317 5.40 13.31 15.08
CA ASN A 317 6.01 12.08 15.59
C ASN A 317 5.06 11.13 16.35
N ARG A 318 3.80 11.52 16.56
CA ARG A 318 2.75 10.68 17.14
C ARG A 318 1.94 9.94 16.08
N ASN A 319 2.06 10.31 14.82
CA ASN A 319 1.28 9.77 13.70
C ASN A 319 1.64 8.31 13.39
N LEU A 320 0.71 7.54 12.81
CA LEU A 320 0.93 6.17 12.35
C LEU A 320 2.20 6.03 11.50
N MET A 321 2.48 7.03 10.65
CA MET A 321 3.63 7.06 9.75
C MET A 321 4.93 7.52 10.43
N HIS A 322 5.01 7.58 11.76
CA HIS A 322 6.29 7.78 12.42
C HIS A 322 7.22 6.57 12.16
N ARG A 323 8.52 6.81 11.93
CA ARG A 323 9.54 5.76 11.62
C ARG A 323 9.64 4.60 12.63
N ILE A 324 9.09 4.80 13.82
CA ILE A 324 8.88 3.75 14.82
C ILE A 324 7.37 3.67 15.06
N PRO A 325 6.61 2.91 14.26
CA PRO A 325 5.15 2.94 14.31
C PRO A 325 4.57 2.49 15.65
N LEU A 326 5.29 1.61 16.36
CA LEU A 326 4.86 1.10 17.67
C LEU A 326 4.99 2.14 18.80
N THR A 327 5.70 3.26 18.59
CA THR A 327 5.73 4.36 19.57
C THR A 327 4.74 5.47 19.25
N ALA A 328 4.09 5.41 18.09
CA ALA A 328 3.10 6.38 17.70
C ALA A 328 1.85 6.24 18.60
N THR A 329 1.27 7.36 19.02
CA THR A 329 0.14 7.39 19.95
C THR A 329 -1.15 7.89 19.31
N ALA A 330 -1.06 8.49 18.12
CA ALA A 330 -2.24 8.88 17.36
C ALA A 330 -2.85 7.64 16.72
N THR A 331 -4.17 7.56 16.73
CA THR A 331 -4.95 6.61 15.94
C THR A 331 -5.34 7.27 14.63
N GLY A 332 -5.29 6.54 13.52
CA GLY A 332 -5.73 7.05 12.23
C GLY A 332 -4.69 7.92 11.50
N LEU A 333 -5.14 8.48 10.38
CA LEU A 333 -4.36 9.32 9.47
C LEU A 333 -4.74 10.80 9.64
N THR A 334 -3.88 11.73 9.21
CA THR A 334 -4.29 13.13 9.04
C THR A 334 -5.20 13.29 7.82
N THR A 335 -5.89 14.43 7.71
CA THR A 335 -6.72 14.74 6.53
C THR A 335 -5.90 14.66 5.23
N GLU A 336 -4.70 15.23 5.22
CA GLU A 336 -3.83 15.27 4.03
C GLU A 336 -3.29 13.87 3.69
N GLN A 337 -2.96 13.07 4.70
CA GLN A 337 -2.59 11.66 4.49
C GLN A 337 -3.77 10.87 3.91
N ARG A 338 -5.00 11.14 4.38
CA ARG A 338 -6.22 10.53 3.85
C ARG A 338 -6.43 10.90 2.39
N GLU A 339 -6.30 12.18 2.03
CA GLU A 339 -6.39 12.64 0.63
C GLU A 339 -5.36 11.94 -0.27
N ARG A 340 -4.10 11.83 0.19
CA ARG A 340 -3.03 11.12 -0.52
C ARG A 340 -3.40 9.66 -0.80
N ILE A 341 -3.80 8.90 0.22
CA ILE A 341 -4.11 7.48 0.01
C ILE A 341 -5.36 7.29 -0.85
N LEU A 342 -6.34 8.18 -0.76
CA LEU A 342 -7.55 8.14 -1.59
C LEU A 342 -7.22 8.39 -3.07
N ALA A 343 -6.10 9.03 -3.40
CA ALA A 343 -5.65 9.15 -4.79
C ALA A 343 -5.10 7.83 -5.37
N HIS A 344 -4.72 6.87 -4.51
CA HIS A 344 -4.03 5.65 -4.93
C HIS A 344 -4.97 4.67 -5.69
N PRO A 345 -4.55 4.07 -6.82
CA PRO A 345 -5.39 3.20 -7.64
C PRO A 345 -5.96 1.96 -6.92
N PHE A 346 -5.26 1.48 -5.90
CA PHE A 346 -5.66 0.31 -5.12
C PHE A 346 -6.72 0.63 -4.06
N VAL A 347 -6.97 1.92 -3.76
CA VAL A 347 -8.11 2.32 -2.96
C VAL A 347 -9.33 2.43 -3.88
N ILE A 348 -10.21 1.44 -3.73
CA ILE A 348 -11.39 1.24 -4.56
C ILE A 348 -12.66 1.56 -3.77
N ASN A 349 -13.79 1.63 -4.47
CA ASN A 349 -15.09 1.73 -3.84
C ASN A 349 -15.58 0.34 -3.43
N PHE A 350 -15.92 0.16 -2.17
CA PHE A 350 -16.55 -1.06 -1.66
C PHE A 350 -18.05 -1.06 -1.92
#